data_AF-A0A183A6R6-F1
#
_entry.id   AF-A0A183A6R6-F1
#
_cell.length_a   1.000
_cell.length_b   1.000
_cell.length_c   1.000
_cell.angle_alpha   90.00
_cell.angle_beta   90.00
_cell.angle_gamma   90.00
#
_symmetry.space_group_name_H-M   'P 1'
#
loop_
_entity.id
_entity.type
_entity.pdbx_description
1 polymer ?
#
loop_
_entity_poly.entity_id
_entity_poly.type
_entity_poly.pdbx_seq_one_letter_code
_entity_poly.pdbx_strand_id
1 'polypeptide(L)'
;MLASSYGCLVNFMRWFLVIYNSLFLFVGIGLIAMGTISITQYSGYIATIGSDLAVLPSLFIFLGFVILVLSTLAIVGSFLLHSCLLICYCGLLFVVMLGEVALGMVAITGREKVQHRAQVEMVRAMSNYQMEPQTRFGVDLIQRKAIRHPKLAVLLTSGL
;
A
#
# COMPACT_ATOMS: atom_id res chain seq x y z
N MET A 1 18.79 -17.95 -38.90
CA MET A 1 19.29 -17.40 -37.61
C MET A 1 18.26 -16.50 -36.91
N LEU A 2 17.60 -15.58 -37.60
CA LEU A 2 16.58 -14.69 -37.00
C LEU A 2 15.44 -15.45 -36.27
N ALA A 3 14.89 -16.53 -36.85
CA ALA A 3 13.80 -17.32 -36.25
C ALA A 3 14.14 -17.97 -34.89
N SER A 4 15.41 -18.30 -34.62
CA SER A 4 15.82 -18.89 -33.33
C SER A 4 15.94 -17.84 -32.21
N SER A 5 16.31 -16.61 -32.56
CA SER A 5 16.45 -15.50 -31.61
C SER A 5 15.09 -15.04 -31.05
N TYR A 6 14.06 -14.96 -31.90
CA TYR A 6 12.70 -14.59 -31.46
C TYR A 6 12.07 -15.61 -30.50
N GLY A 7 12.32 -16.91 -30.70
CA GLY A 7 11.77 -17.95 -29.81
C GLY A 7 12.34 -17.88 -28.39
N CYS A 8 13.63 -17.62 -28.25
CA CYS A 8 14.29 -17.52 -26.95
C CYS A 8 13.80 -16.28 -26.17
N LEU A 9 13.66 -15.13 -26.86
CA LEU A 9 13.14 -13.89 -26.27
C LEU A 9 11.71 -14.06 -25.77
N VAL A 10 10.83 -14.66 -26.57
CA VAL A 10 9.41 -14.87 -26.21
C VAL A 10 9.31 -15.81 -25.00
N ASN A 11 10.11 -16.87 -24.96
CA ASN A 11 10.14 -17.78 -23.79
C ASN A 11 10.67 -17.08 -22.53
N PHE A 12 11.70 -16.25 -22.65
CA PHE A 12 12.22 -15.47 -21.52
C PHE A 12 11.18 -14.49 -20.99
N MET A 13 10.50 -13.74 -21.86
CA MET A 13 9.44 -12.81 -21.47
C MET A 13 8.26 -13.52 -20.79
N ARG A 14 7.85 -14.69 -21.29
CA ARG A 14 6.80 -15.50 -20.67
C ARG A 14 7.18 -15.93 -19.25
N TRP A 15 8.41 -16.41 -19.05
CA TRP A 15 8.91 -16.78 -17.73
C TRP A 15 8.99 -15.60 -16.78
N PHE A 16 9.52 -14.46 -17.25
CA PHE A 16 9.59 -13.24 -16.47
C PHE A 16 8.19 -12.77 -16.01
N LEU A 17 7.22 -12.78 -16.92
CA LEU A 17 5.84 -12.40 -16.64
C LEU A 17 5.20 -13.31 -15.58
N VAL A 18 5.42 -14.63 -15.65
CA VAL A 18 4.90 -15.59 -14.66
C VAL A 18 5.59 -15.41 -13.30
N ILE A 19 6.92 -15.28 -13.26
CA ILE A 19 7.67 -15.14 -12.01
C ILE A 19 7.27 -13.84 -11.30
N TYR A 20 7.27 -12.71 -12.01
CA TYR A 20 6.93 -11.43 -11.42
C TYR A 20 5.49 -11.44 -10.89
N ASN A 21 4.52 -11.87 -11.69
CA ASN A 21 3.12 -11.93 -11.24
C ASN A 21 2.88 -12.93 -10.09
N SER A 22 3.65 -14.02 -10.00
CA SER A 22 3.61 -14.91 -8.85
C SER A 22 4.07 -14.20 -7.56
N LEU A 23 5.12 -13.37 -7.64
CA LEU A 23 5.55 -12.54 -6.50
C LEU A 23 4.46 -11.52 -6.11
N PHE A 24 3.82 -10.86 -7.08
CA PHE A 24 2.71 -9.94 -6.77
C PHE A 24 1.52 -10.64 -6.15
N LEU A 25 1.26 -11.90 -6.52
CA LEU A 25 0.20 -12.69 -5.92
C LEU A 25 0.47 -12.89 -4.41
N PHE A 26 1.70 -13.24 -4.03
CA PHE A 26 2.08 -13.33 -2.61
C PHE A 26 1.99 -11.97 -1.89
N VAL A 27 2.42 -10.89 -2.55
CA VAL A 27 2.30 -9.52 -2.00
C VAL A 27 0.83 -9.14 -1.79
N GLY A 28 -0.06 -9.46 -2.72
CA GLY A 28 -1.50 -9.21 -2.62
C GLY A 28 -2.12 -9.93 -1.41
N ILE A 29 -1.78 -11.21 -1.20
CA ILE A 29 -2.21 -11.96 -0.01
C ILE A 29 -1.67 -11.28 1.26
N GLY A 30 -0.39 -10.89 1.25
CA GLY A 30 0.25 -10.19 2.38
C GLY A 30 -0.44 -8.86 2.72
N LEU A 31 -0.81 -8.06 1.72
CA LEU A 31 -1.51 -6.78 1.91
C LEU A 31 -2.90 -6.98 2.52
N ILE A 32 -3.66 -7.97 2.05
CA ILE A 32 -4.97 -8.31 2.62
C ILE A 32 -4.82 -8.78 4.07
N ALA A 33 -3.84 -9.65 4.34
CA ALA A 33 -3.55 -10.12 5.69
C ALA A 33 -3.19 -8.96 6.63
N MET A 34 -2.28 -8.07 6.21
CA MET A 34 -1.89 -6.89 6.98
C MET A 34 -3.07 -5.94 7.22
N GLY A 35 -3.90 -5.68 6.21
CA GLY A 35 -5.09 -4.86 6.36
C GLY A 35 -6.10 -5.46 7.33
N THR A 36 -6.33 -6.78 7.26
CA THR A 36 -7.27 -7.49 8.15
C THR A 36 -6.76 -7.52 9.59
N ILE A 37 -5.48 -7.79 9.81
CA ILE A 37 -4.85 -7.73 11.14
C ILE A 37 -4.96 -6.31 11.71
N SER A 38 -4.75 -5.28 10.87
CA SER A 38 -4.84 -3.88 11.28
C SER A 38 -6.25 -3.53 11.77
N ILE A 39 -7.31 -3.99 11.10
CA ILE A 39 -8.69 -3.72 11.53
C ILE A 39 -9.04 -4.50 12.80
N THR A 40 -8.65 -5.76 12.90
CA THR A 40 -9.05 -6.65 14.01
C THR A 40 -8.32 -6.34 15.31
N GLN A 41 -7.00 -6.16 15.27
CA GLN A 41 -6.16 -5.95 16.46
C GLN A 41 -6.12 -4.48 16.89
N TYR A 42 -6.32 -3.53 15.96
CA TYR A 42 -6.24 -2.09 16.22
C TYR A 42 -7.59 -1.37 16.05
N SER A 43 -8.72 -2.07 16.10
CA SER A 43 -10.06 -1.48 15.98
C SER A 43 -10.30 -0.32 16.95
N GLY A 44 -9.88 -0.42 18.21
CA GLY A 44 -9.98 0.65 19.21
C GLY A 44 -9.07 1.85 18.92
N TYR A 45 -7.92 1.63 18.28
CA TYR A 45 -6.99 2.69 17.86
C TYR A 45 -7.55 3.46 16.66
N ILE A 46 -8.15 2.75 15.70
CA ILE A 46 -8.78 3.31 14.50
C ILE A 46 -10.01 4.16 14.86
N ALA A 47 -10.81 3.75 15.86
CA ALA A 47 -11.95 4.52 16.33
C ALA A 47 -11.54 5.84 17.02
N THR A 48 -10.34 5.90 17.60
CA THR A 48 -9.89 7.04 18.42
C THR A 48 -9.08 8.08 17.63
N ILE A 49 -8.50 7.70 16.49
CA ILE A 49 -7.63 8.55 15.63
C ILE A 49 -8.42 9.17 14.46
N GLY A 50 -9.74 9.14 14.56
CA GLY A 50 -10.64 9.74 13.58
C GLY A 50 -10.84 8.85 12.36
N SER A 51 -12.05 8.95 11.80
CA SER A 51 -12.52 8.15 10.65
C SER A 51 -11.61 8.22 9.42
N ASP A 52 -10.74 9.23 9.31
CA ASP A 52 -9.85 9.41 8.16
C ASP A 52 -8.67 8.43 8.14
N LEU A 53 -8.11 8.01 9.29
CA LEU A 53 -7.03 7.01 9.32
C LEU A 53 -7.55 5.56 9.27
N ALA A 54 -8.84 5.35 9.56
CA ALA A 54 -9.53 4.08 9.31
C ALA A 54 -9.53 3.66 7.84
N VAL A 55 -9.35 4.63 6.94
CA VAL A 55 -9.33 4.41 5.49
C VAL A 55 -8.07 3.67 5.06
N LEU A 56 -6.93 3.82 5.76
CA LEU A 56 -5.65 3.19 5.36
C LEU A 56 -5.71 1.66 5.31
N PRO A 57 -6.15 0.96 6.38
CA PRO A 57 -6.30 -0.50 6.35
C PRO A 57 -7.30 -0.99 5.29
N SER A 58 -8.39 -0.25 5.09
CA SER A 58 -9.37 -0.53 4.03
C SER A 58 -8.74 -0.43 2.63
N LEU A 59 -7.89 0.58 2.40
CA LEU A 59 -7.15 0.73 1.14
C LEU A 59 -6.16 -0.43 0.92
N PHE A 60 -5.48 -0.93 1.95
CA PHE A 60 -4.59 -2.10 1.80
C PHE A 60 -5.34 -3.37 1.39
N ILE A 61 -6.54 -3.60 1.95
CA ILE A 61 -7.38 -4.74 1.55
C ILE A 61 -7.84 -4.57 0.10
N PHE A 62 -8.35 -3.39 -0.26
CA PHE A 62 -8.82 -3.11 -1.61
C PHE A 62 -7.69 -3.24 -2.64
N LEU A 63 -6.54 -2.62 -2.38
CA LEU A 63 -5.36 -2.68 -3.25
C LEU A 63 -4.84 -4.12 -3.38
N GLY A 64 -4.79 -4.87 -2.27
CA GLY A 64 -4.42 -6.27 -2.28
C GLY A 64 -5.34 -7.12 -3.17
N PHE A 65 -6.65 -6.89 -3.13
CA PHE A 65 -7.60 -7.58 -4.00
C PHE A 65 -7.38 -7.26 -5.48
N VAL A 66 -7.17 -5.98 -5.83
CA VAL A 66 -6.85 -5.56 -7.20
C VAL A 66 -5.57 -6.26 -7.70
N ILE A 67 -4.52 -6.29 -6.87
CA ILE A 67 -3.26 -6.97 -7.21
C ILE A 67 -3.47 -8.47 -7.44
N LEU A 68 -4.30 -9.15 -6.63
CA LEU A 68 -4.63 -10.56 -6.84
C LEU A 68 -5.35 -10.80 -8.16
N VAL A 69 -6.34 -9.96 -8.50
CA VAL A 69 -7.06 -10.07 -9.78
C VAL A 69 -6.12 -9.86 -10.96
N LEU A 70 -5.27 -8.82 -10.91
CA LEU A 70 -4.31 -8.55 -11.98
C LEU A 70 -3.28 -9.68 -12.12
N SER A 71 -2.75 -10.18 -11.01
CA SER A 71 -1.73 -11.24 -11.01
C SER A 71 -2.28 -12.57 -11.51
N THR A 72 -3.50 -12.94 -11.09
CA THR A 72 -4.17 -14.15 -11.58
C THR A 72 -4.51 -14.03 -13.06
N LEU A 73 -4.99 -12.88 -13.53
CA LEU A 73 -5.24 -12.62 -14.94
C LEU A 73 -3.96 -12.71 -15.79
N ALA A 74 -2.83 -12.24 -15.27
CA ALA A 74 -1.54 -12.33 -15.94
C ALA A 74 -1.03 -13.78 -16.06
N ILE A 75 -1.16 -14.56 -14.98
CA ILE A 75 -0.76 -15.97 -14.95
C ILE A 75 -1.64 -16.78 -15.92
N VAL A 76 -2.96 -16.60 -15.85
CA VAL A 76 -3.92 -17.22 -16.78
C VAL A 76 -3.64 -16.76 -18.22
N GLY A 77 -3.43 -15.47 -18.45
CA GLY A 77 -3.07 -14.90 -19.75
C GLY A 77 -1.76 -15.43 -20.32
N SER A 78 -0.78 -15.76 -19.46
CA SER A 78 0.46 -16.38 -19.88
C SER A 78 0.23 -17.84 -20.31
N PHE A 79 -0.61 -18.60 -19.59
CA PHE A 79 -0.88 -19.99 -19.92
C PHE A 79 -1.80 -20.18 -21.13
N LEU A 80 -2.76 -19.28 -21.33
CA LEU A 80 -3.68 -19.34 -22.47
C LEU A 80 -3.02 -18.78 -23.73
N LEU A 81 -3.14 -19.48 -24.85
CA LEU A 81 -2.67 -19.04 -26.17
C LEU A 81 -3.46 -17.84 -26.74
N HIS A 82 -4.47 -17.34 -26.02
CA HIS A 82 -5.33 -16.26 -26.47
C HIS A 82 -4.67 -14.89 -26.24
N SER A 83 -4.08 -14.34 -27.31
CA SER A 83 -3.42 -13.02 -27.31
C SER A 83 -4.28 -11.87 -26.78
N CYS A 84 -5.62 -12.00 -26.87
CA CYS A 84 -6.56 -11.01 -26.36
C CYS A 84 -6.42 -10.80 -24.84
N LEU A 85 -6.25 -11.87 -24.05
CA LEU A 85 -6.20 -11.78 -22.60
C LEU A 85 -4.92 -11.05 -22.12
N LEU A 86 -3.80 -11.28 -22.81
CA LEU A 86 -2.54 -10.60 -22.55
C LEU A 86 -2.57 -9.13 -22.96
N ILE A 87 -3.25 -8.80 -24.08
CA ILE A 87 -3.51 -7.41 -24.49
C ILE A 87 -4.37 -6.69 -23.45
N CYS A 88 -5.44 -7.32 -22.96
CA CYS A 88 -6.31 -6.74 -21.93
C CYS A 88 -5.55 -6.50 -20.63
N TYR A 89 -4.70 -7.46 -20.21
CA TYR A 89 -3.82 -7.29 -19.05
C TYR A 89 -2.88 -6.08 -19.20
N CYS A 90 -2.23 -5.94 -20.37
CA CYS A 90 -1.37 -4.80 -20.65
C CYS A 90 -2.14 -3.46 -20.61
N GLY A 91 -3.35 -3.44 -21.19
CA GLY A 91 -4.24 -2.27 -21.13
C GLY A 91 -4.65 -1.92 -19.70
N LEU A 92 -5.01 -2.90 -18.89
CA LEU A 92 -5.34 -2.70 -17.47
C LEU A 92 -4.15 -2.15 -16.68
N LEU A 93 -2.95 -2.70 -16.88
CA LEU A 93 -1.74 -2.16 -16.26
C LEU A 93 -1.46 -0.71 -16.66
N PHE A 94 -1.68 -0.38 -17.94
CA PHE A 94 -1.50 0.99 -18.42
C PHE A 94 -2.48 1.95 -17.72
N VAL A 95 -3.75 1.55 -17.54
CA VAL A 95 -4.73 2.33 -16.80
C VAL A 95 -4.33 2.49 -15.32
N VAL A 96 -3.86 1.41 -14.68
CA VAL A 96 -3.37 1.47 -13.29
C VAL A 96 -2.18 2.42 -13.17
N MET A 97 -1.24 2.37 -14.11
CA MET A 97 -0.07 3.25 -14.13
C MET A 97 -0.47 4.73 -14.23
N LEU A 98 -1.45 5.07 -15.08
CA LEU A 98 -1.99 6.44 -15.13
C LEU A 98 -2.65 6.83 -13.80
N GLY A 99 -3.37 5.89 -13.18
CA GLY A 99 -3.94 6.06 -11.84
C GLY A 99 -2.89 6.35 -10.78
N GLU A 100 -1.78 5.60 -10.76
CA GLU A 100 -0.70 5.82 -9.80
C GLU A 100 -0.01 7.17 -9.98
N VAL A 101 0.20 7.62 -11.22
CA VAL A 101 0.74 8.96 -11.49
C VAL A 101 -0.21 10.03 -10.98
N ALA A 102 -1.53 9.89 -11.22
CA ALA A 102 -2.53 10.83 -10.72
C ALA A 102 -2.58 10.85 -9.18
N LEU A 103 -2.58 9.67 -8.55
CA LEU A 103 -2.53 9.53 -7.09
C LEU A 103 -1.24 10.15 -6.52
N GLY A 104 -0.10 9.95 -7.17
CA GLY A 104 1.18 10.54 -6.79
C GLY A 104 1.15 12.07 -6.83
N MET A 105 0.57 12.66 -7.87
CA MET A 105 0.38 14.12 -7.94
C MET A 105 -0.53 14.63 -6.82
N VAL A 106 -1.68 13.98 -6.60
CA VAL A 106 -2.60 14.34 -5.52
C VAL A 106 -1.92 14.21 -4.15
N ALA A 107 -1.10 13.18 -3.95
CA ALA A 107 -0.36 12.96 -2.73
C ALA A 107 0.68 14.07 -2.47
N ILE A 108 1.29 14.64 -3.52
CA ILE A 108 2.25 15.75 -3.39
C ILE A 108 1.52 17.06 -3.09
N THR A 109 0.45 17.38 -3.81
CA THR A 109 -0.32 18.62 -3.59
C THR A 109 -1.10 18.60 -2.28
N GLY A 110 -1.55 17.43 -1.84
CA GLY A 110 -2.32 17.24 -0.61
C GLY A 110 -1.51 17.22 0.68
N ARG A 111 -0.16 17.34 0.62
CA ARG A 111 0.73 17.15 1.78
C ARG A 111 0.35 18.00 2.98
N GLU A 112 0.08 19.29 2.79
CA GLU A 112 -0.28 20.19 3.88
C GLU A 112 -1.60 19.79 4.55
N LYS A 113 -2.59 19.39 3.76
CA LYS A 113 -3.89 18.93 4.27
C LYS A 113 -3.74 17.63 5.06
N VAL A 114 -2.91 16.71 4.57
CA VAL A 114 -2.61 15.45 5.27
C VAL A 114 -1.84 15.71 6.56
N GLN A 115 -0.86 16.61 6.55
CA GLN A 115 -0.10 17.00 7.74
C GLN A 115 -0.98 17.66 8.80
N HIS A 116 -1.82 18.62 8.41
CA HIS A 116 -2.72 19.28 9.35
C HIS A 116 -3.73 18.28 9.94
N ARG A 117 -4.29 17.38 9.14
CA ARG A 117 -5.18 16.32 9.63
C ARG A 117 -4.48 15.38 10.59
N ALA A 118 -3.25 14.95 10.26
CA ALA A 118 -2.45 14.11 11.14
C ALA A 118 -2.18 14.79 12.49
N GLN A 119 -1.89 16.10 12.51
CA GLN A 119 -1.69 16.84 13.76
C GLN A 119 -2.96 16.90 14.62
N VAL A 120 -4.12 17.17 14.01
CA VAL A 120 -5.41 17.23 14.73
C VAL A 120 -5.74 15.88 15.36
N GLU A 121 -5.55 14.79 14.62
CA GLU A 121 -5.80 13.45 15.14
C GLU A 121 -4.78 13.04 16.22
N MET A 122 -3.54 13.52 16.14
CA MET A 122 -2.55 13.29 17.19
C MET A 122 -2.91 14.03 18.49
N VAL A 123 -3.46 15.25 18.41
CA VAL A 123 -3.97 15.99 19.57
C VAL A 123 -5.17 15.28 20.19
N ARG A 124 -6.09 14.77 19.36
CA ARG A 124 -7.25 13.99 19.83
C ARG A 124 -6.84 12.66 20.49
N ALA A 125 -5.84 11.98 19.94
CA ALA A 125 -5.29 10.77 20.54
C ALA A 125 -4.68 11.05 21.93
N MET A 126 -4.02 12.20 22.11
CA MET A 126 -3.52 12.65 23.42
C MET A 126 -4.64 13.04 24.39
N SER A 127 -5.71 13.70 23.93
CA SER A 127 -6.83 14.06 24.82
C SER A 127 -7.57 12.84 25.36
N ASN A 128 -7.66 11.77 24.57
CA ASN A 128 -8.29 10.51 24.97
C ASN A 128 -7.34 9.52 25.66
N TYR A 129 -6.10 9.93 25.96
CA TYR A 129 -5.07 9.05 26.52
C TYR A 129 -5.46 8.42 27.86
N GLN A 130 -6.27 9.09 28.69
CA GLN A 130 -6.69 8.52 29.98
C GLN A 130 -7.92 7.60 29.89
N MET A 131 -8.72 7.72 28.83
CA MET A 131 -10.01 7.04 28.70
C MET A 131 -9.88 5.66 28.04
N GLU A 132 -8.89 5.48 27.16
CA GLU A 132 -8.79 4.28 26.32
C GLU A 132 -7.41 3.61 26.50
N PRO A 133 -7.32 2.36 27.01
CA PRO A 133 -6.05 1.65 27.19
C PRO A 133 -5.27 1.42 25.88
N GLN A 134 -6.00 1.39 24.76
CA GLN A 134 -5.50 1.04 23.43
C GLN A 134 -4.72 2.19 22.79
N THR A 135 -5.16 3.45 22.98
CA THR A 135 -4.41 4.63 22.50
C THR A 135 -3.15 4.90 23.30
N ARG A 136 -3.14 4.51 24.59
CA ARG A 136 -1.95 4.66 25.45
C ARG A 136 -0.72 3.97 24.86
N PHE A 137 -0.87 2.73 24.39
CA PHE A 137 0.26 1.97 23.85
C PHE A 137 0.90 2.64 22.62
N GLY A 138 0.08 3.13 21.68
CA GLY A 138 0.57 3.82 20.48
C GLY A 138 1.26 5.14 20.82
N VAL A 139 0.65 5.96 21.68
CA VAL A 139 1.22 7.24 22.13
C VAL A 139 2.51 7.01 22.94
N ASP A 140 2.54 6.00 23.81
CA ASP A 140 3.72 5.64 24.62
C ASP A 140 4.90 5.18 23.75
N LEU A 141 4.64 4.42 22.68
CA LEU A 141 5.67 4.00 21.72
C LEU A 141 6.30 5.20 21.01
N ILE A 142 5.47 6.13 20.54
CA ILE A 142 5.92 7.35 19.86
C ILE A 142 6.72 8.22 20.84
N GLN A 143 6.18 8.46 22.04
CA GLN A 143 6.83 9.26 23.09
C GLN A 143 8.16 8.63 23.54
N ARG A 144 8.22 7.32 23.79
CA ARG A 144 9.47 6.63 24.16
C ARG A 144 10.53 6.74 23.06
N LYS A 145 10.14 6.63 21.78
CA LYS A 145 11.08 6.74 20.66
C LYS A 145 11.58 8.17 20.48
N ALA A 146 10.72 9.17 20.67
CA ALA A 146 11.08 10.59 20.60
C ALA A 146 12.04 11.00 21.74
N ILE A 147 11.77 10.56 22.97
CA ILE A 147 12.63 10.86 24.14
C ILE A 147 13.99 10.17 24.05
N ARG A 148 14.06 8.98 23.42
CA ARG A 148 15.30 8.20 23.28
C ARG A 148 16.30 8.77 22.27
N HIS A 149 15.85 9.56 21.30
CA HIS A 149 16.73 10.21 20.31
C HIS A 149 16.46 11.72 20.23
N PRO A 150 17.03 12.53 21.14
CA PRO A 150 16.80 13.97 21.16
C PRO A 150 17.28 14.67 19.87
N LYS A 151 18.25 14.10 19.15
CA LYS A 151 18.71 14.61 17.85
C LYS A 151 17.70 14.41 16.71
N LEU A 152 16.77 13.45 16.79
CA LEU A 152 15.70 13.28 15.80
C LEU A 152 14.55 14.29 16.02
N ALA A 153 14.29 14.67 17.28
CA ALA A 153 13.28 15.67 17.60
C ALA A 153 13.65 17.04 17.00
N VAL A 154 14.93 17.42 17.07
CA VAL A 154 15.43 18.66 16.47
C VAL A 154 15.34 18.64 14.94
N LEU A 155 15.59 17.49 14.30
CA LEU A 155 15.47 17.33 12.83
C LEU A 155 14.02 17.39 12.31
N LEU A 156 13.05 16.91 13.10
CA LEU A 156 11.63 17.03 12.78
C LEU A 156 11.12 18.47 12.93
N THR A 157 11.71 19.26 13.84
CA THR A 157 11.40 20.69 13.98
C THR A 157 12.17 21.59 13.01
N SER A 158 13.30 21.14 12.45
CA SER A 158 14.14 21.93 11.54
C SER A 158 13.87 21.68 10.05
N GLY A 159 12.95 20.76 9.71
CA GLY A 159 12.52 20.46 8.34
C GLY A 159 11.10 20.95 8.02
N LEU A 160 10.51 21.79 8.87
CA LEU A 160 9.23 22.45 8.69
C LEU A 160 9.46 23.97 8.55
#